data_AF-A0A0G0BPW9-F1
#
_entry.id   AF-A0A0G0BPW9-F1
#
_cell.length_a   1.000
_cell.length_b   1.000
_cell.length_c   1.000
_cell.angle_alpha   90.00
_cell.angle_beta   90.00
_cell.angle_gamma   90.00
#
_symmetry.space_group_name_H-M   'P 1'
#
loop_
_entity.id
_entity.type
_entity.pdbx_description
1 polymer ?
#
loop_
_entity_poly.entity_id
_entity_poly.type
_entity_poly.pdbx_seq_one_letter_code
_entity_poly.pdbx_strand_id
1 'polypeptide(L)'
;MKNKVTYLILVLFLMFASFFGGRYYEKKKINLSPITPIPPIQKLTVAEVSDGDTLKLSDGKTFRLYGVNAPEMKESYYKEAVEFTKNLTLGKEVAFEQEEKYKEDKFGRELGYVFVDGVNLNIELVRNGLARVVLYEKRAKIKYQDELLSAEKSAKEKNLGIWSSN
;
A
#
# COMPACT_ATOMS: atom_id res chain seq x y z
N MET A 1 -65.40 35.24 29.92
CA MET A 1 -65.68 33.80 29.70
C MET A 1 -64.83 33.14 28.60
N LYS A 2 -63.74 33.76 28.08
CA LYS A 2 -62.98 33.23 26.93
C LYS A 2 -61.75 32.36 27.29
N ASN A 3 -61.45 32.14 28.58
CA ASN A 3 -60.15 31.58 29.00
C ASN A 3 -60.24 30.11 29.47
N LYS A 4 -61.44 29.63 29.82
CA LYS A 4 -61.64 28.25 30.31
C LYS A 4 -61.70 27.23 29.16
N VAL A 5 -62.21 27.63 27.99
CA VAL A 5 -62.31 26.77 26.81
C VAL A 5 -60.93 26.52 26.18
N THR A 6 -60.04 27.52 26.19
CA THR A 6 -58.67 27.42 25.66
C THR A 6 -57.82 26.45 26.47
N TYR A 7 -57.94 26.47 27.81
CA TYR A 7 -57.26 25.51 28.68
C TYR A 7 -57.76 24.08 28.47
N LEU A 8 -59.05 23.90 28.24
CA LEU A 8 -59.63 22.58 27.98
C LEU A 8 -59.12 21.97 26.67
N ILE A 9 -58.99 22.78 25.61
CA ILE A 9 -58.45 22.35 24.32
C ILE A 9 -56.95 22.01 24.43
N LEU A 10 -56.17 22.81 25.18
CA LEU A 10 -54.73 22.57 25.38
C LEU A 10 -54.48 21.27 26.16
N VAL A 11 -55.28 21.00 27.21
CA VAL A 11 -55.19 19.77 28.01
C VAL A 11 -55.59 18.54 27.19
N LEU A 12 -56.62 18.66 26.34
CA LEU A 12 -57.01 17.59 25.41
C LEU A 12 -55.92 17.30 24.36
N PHE A 13 -55.24 18.32 23.86
CA PHE A 13 -54.13 18.17 22.91
C PHE A 13 -52.91 17.48 23.53
N LEU A 14 -52.55 17.83 24.78
CA LEU A 14 -51.45 17.19 25.50
C LEU A 14 -51.76 15.72 25.85
N MET A 15 -53.03 15.39 26.16
CA MET A 15 -53.45 14.00 26.34
C MET A 15 -53.44 13.20 25.03
N PHE A 16 -53.80 13.81 23.90
CA PHE A 16 -53.72 13.18 22.58
C PHE A 16 -52.28 12.92 22.12
N ALA A 17 -51.37 13.87 22.35
CA ALA A 17 -49.95 13.72 22.04
C ALA A 17 -49.30 12.57 22.84
N SER A 18 -49.75 12.35 24.07
CA SER A 18 -49.29 11.25 24.93
C SER A 18 -49.78 9.87 24.46
N PHE A 19 -50.93 9.81 23.78
CA PHE A 19 -51.50 8.54 23.28
C PHE A 19 -50.91 8.12 21.92
N PHE A 20 -50.44 9.07 21.11
CA PHE A 20 -49.87 8.80 19.78
C PHE A 20 -48.34 8.79 19.72
N GLY A 21 -47.63 9.37 20.71
CA GLY A 21 -46.16 9.40 20.72
C GLY A 21 -45.46 8.06 21.01
N GLY A 22 -46.20 7.06 21.51
CA GLY A 22 -45.63 5.81 22.01
C GLY A 22 -45.48 4.66 21.02
N ARG A 23 -45.81 4.83 19.73
CA ARG A 23 -45.79 3.71 18.74
C ARG A 23 -44.88 3.91 17.53
N TYR A 24 -44.03 4.93 17.51
CA TYR A 24 -43.17 5.25 16.35
C TYR A 24 -41.75 4.63 16.38
N TYR A 25 -41.54 3.60 17.20
CA TYR A 25 -40.32 2.77 17.16
C TYR A 25 -40.70 1.30 17.04
N GLU A 26 -41.33 0.96 15.92
CA GLU A 26 -41.35 -0.43 15.48
C GLU A 26 -39.94 -0.78 14.98
N LYS A 27 -39.15 -1.42 15.86
CA LYS A 27 -37.85 -2.00 15.56
C LYS A 27 -37.98 -2.88 14.31
N LYS A 28 -37.50 -2.37 13.18
CA LYS A 28 -37.33 -3.12 11.93
C LYS A 28 -36.54 -4.39 12.25
N LYS A 29 -37.19 -5.56 12.27
CA LYS A 29 -36.52 -6.86 12.37
C LYS A 29 -35.67 -7.04 11.12
N ILE A 30 -34.36 -6.85 11.26
CA ILE A 30 -33.39 -7.13 10.20
C ILE A 30 -33.35 -8.66 10.08
N ASN A 31 -33.82 -9.20 8.95
CA ASN A 31 -33.55 -10.58 8.59
C ASN A 31 -32.06 -10.70 8.31
N LEU A 32 -31.29 -11.12 9.32
CA LEU A 32 -29.90 -11.51 9.17
C LEU A 32 -29.90 -12.83 8.39
N SER A 33 -29.66 -12.77 7.09
CA SER A 33 -29.21 -13.97 6.35
C SER A 33 -27.99 -14.56 7.08
N PRO A 34 -27.85 -15.89 7.13
CA PRO A 34 -26.71 -16.52 7.80
C PRO A 34 -25.42 -15.93 7.24
N ILE A 35 -24.60 -15.38 8.14
CA ILE A 35 -23.29 -14.81 7.83
C ILE A 35 -22.47 -15.98 7.26
N THR A 36 -22.22 -15.97 5.95
CA THR A 36 -21.22 -16.86 5.36
C THR A 36 -19.90 -16.58 6.08
N PRO A 37 -19.14 -17.61 6.51
CA PRO A 37 -17.84 -17.39 7.12
C PRO A 37 -17.02 -16.56 6.15
N ILE A 38 -16.62 -15.37 6.58
CA ILE A 38 -15.74 -14.50 5.80
C ILE A 38 -14.49 -15.34 5.56
N PRO A 39 -14.11 -15.64 4.30
CA PRO A 39 -12.87 -16.34 4.04
C PRO A 39 -11.76 -15.55 4.74
N PRO A 40 -10.79 -16.22 5.40
CA PRO A 40 -9.71 -15.52 6.05
C PRO A 40 -9.11 -14.54 5.04
N ILE A 41 -9.07 -13.26 5.40
CA ILE A 41 -8.47 -12.21 4.56
C ILE A 41 -7.04 -12.67 4.30
N GLN A 42 -6.80 -13.18 3.09
CA GLN A 42 -5.49 -13.70 2.73
C GLN A 42 -4.58 -12.49 2.53
N LYS A 43 -3.78 -12.20 3.55
CA LYS A 43 -2.79 -11.14 3.54
C LYS A 43 -1.84 -11.38 2.37
N LEU A 44 -1.68 -10.38 1.51
CA LEU A 44 -0.80 -10.46 0.35
C LEU A 44 0.65 -10.30 0.81
N THR A 45 1.43 -11.36 0.68
CA THR A 45 2.83 -11.39 1.13
C THR A 45 3.78 -11.60 -0.04
N VAL A 46 5.04 -11.25 0.15
CA VAL A 46 6.10 -11.61 -0.81
C VAL A 46 6.37 -13.12 -0.72
N ALA A 47 6.11 -13.82 -1.82
CA ALA A 47 6.28 -15.26 -1.95
C ALA A 47 7.66 -15.63 -2.54
N GLU A 48 8.18 -14.81 -3.45
CA GLU A 48 9.46 -15.04 -4.12
C GLU A 48 10.20 -13.72 -4.37
N VAL A 49 11.52 -13.80 -4.41
CA VAL A 49 12.43 -12.72 -4.82
C VAL A 49 13.27 -13.28 -5.97
N SER A 50 13.03 -12.81 -7.18
CA SER A 50 13.66 -13.34 -8.40
C SER A 50 15.08 -12.79 -8.60
N ASP A 51 15.21 -11.48 -8.44
CA ASP A 51 16.47 -10.71 -8.42
C ASP A 51 16.37 -9.63 -7.32
N GLY A 52 17.31 -8.68 -7.27
CA GLY A 52 17.30 -7.64 -6.25
C GLY A 52 16.10 -6.69 -6.33
N ASP A 53 15.44 -6.54 -7.48
CA ASP A 53 14.41 -5.53 -7.74
C ASP A 53 13.09 -6.07 -8.30
N THR A 54 12.92 -7.39 -8.30
CA THR A 54 11.72 -8.09 -8.76
C THR A 54 11.18 -9.02 -7.69
N LEU A 55 9.95 -8.76 -7.26
CA LEU A 55 9.22 -9.52 -6.23
C LEU A 55 8.02 -10.24 -6.85
N LYS A 56 7.74 -11.46 -6.40
CA LYS A 56 6.49 -12.16 -6.70
C LYS A 56 5.66 -12.29 -5.44
N LEU A 57 4.38 -11.98 -5.54
CA LEU A 57 3.46 -12.03 -4.42
C LEU A 57 2.69 -13.35 -4.36
N SER A 58 2.05 -13.60 -3.22
CA SER A 58 1.29 -14.82 -2.97
C SER A 58 0.08 -15.00 -3.89
N ASP A 59 -0.42 -13.95 -4.53
CA ASP A 59 -1.47 -14.01 -5.55
C ASP A 59 -0.94 -14.26 -6.99
N GLY A 60 0.38 -14.42 -7.13
CA GLY A 60 1.04 -14.69 -8.40
C GLY A 60 1.45 -13.45 -9.19
N LYS A 61 1.11 -12.23 -8.73
CA LYS A 61 1.56 -10.99 -9.37
C LYS A 61 3.05 -10.77 -9.20
N THR A 62 3.64 -10.11 -10.18
CA THR A 62 5.06 -9.73 -10.16
C THR A 62 5.18 -8.21 -10.11
N PHE A 63 5.94 -7.72 -9.13
CA PHE A 63 6.28 -6.32 -8.95
C PHE A 63 7.73 -6.07 -9.30
N ARG A 64 7.98 -5.02 -10.10
CA ARG A 64 9.31 -4.54 -10.48
C ARG A 64 9.53 -3.15 -9.91
N LEU A 65 10.60 -2.98 -9.15
CA LEU A 65 10.89 -1.71 -8.48
C LEU A 65 11.14 -0.60 -9.50
N TYR A 66 10.37 0.48 -9.43
CA TYR A 66 10.50 1.59 -10.37
C TYR A 66 11.71 2.48 -10.01
N GLY A 67 12.40 2.96 -11.05
CA GLY A 67 13.52 3.89 -10.92
C GLY A 67 14.86 3.26 -10.51
N VAL A 68 14.93 1.93 -10.35
CA VAL A 68 16.15 1.22 -9.92
C VAL A 68 16.39 -0.04 -10.74
N ASN A 69 17.65 -0.44 -10.87
CA ASN A 69 18.07 -1.71 -11.48
C ASN A 69 19.14 -2.40 -10.62
N ALA A 70 18.78 -3.54 -10.02
CA ALA A 70 19.69 -4.44 -9.34
C ALA A 70 20.51 -5.27 -10.35
N PRO A 71 21.64 -5.85 -9.95
CA PRO A 71 22.38 -6.78 -10.77
C PRO A 71 21.54 -8.00 -11.16
N GLU A 72 21.74 -8.51 -12.37
CA GLU A 72 21.16 -9.75 -12.88
C GLU A 72 22.01 -10.96 -12.50
N MET A 73 21.49 -12.19 -12.66
CA MET A 73 22.08 -13.46 -12.15
C MET A 73 23.60 -13.66 -12.40
N LYS A 74 24.14 -13.11 -13.49
CA LYS A 74 25.55 -13.27 -13.88
C LYS A 74 26.42 -12.05 -13.57
N GLU A 75 25.85 -11.02 -12.96
CA GLU A 75 26.54 -9.78 -12.61
C GLU A 75 27.05 -9.83 -11.16
N SER A 76 28.12 -9.10 -10.89
CA SER A 76 28.65 -8.95 -9.54
C SER A 76 27.57 -8.36 -8.60
N TYR A 77 27.55 -8.81 -7.36
CA TYR A 77 26.58 -8.40 -6.32
C TYR A 77 25.13 -8.88 -6.51
N TYR A 78 24.86 -9.77 -7.47
CA TYR A 78 23.52 -10.37 -7.64
C TYR A 78 23.00 -11.07 -6.38
N LYS A 79 23.83 -11.93 -5.77
CA LYS A 79 23.39 -12.74 -4.63
C LYS A 79 23.11 -11.86 -3.42
N GLU A 80 23.95 -10.86 -3.22
CA GLU A 80 23.87 -9.87 -2.16
C GLU A 80 22.61 -9.02 -2.30
N ALA A 81 22.27 -8.59 -3.53
CA ALA A 81 21.03 -7.86 -3.80
C ALA A 81 19.78 -8.73 -3.54
N VAL A 82 19.79 -9.98 -4.00
CA VAL A 82 18.69 -10.94 -3.74
C VAL A 82 18.53 -11.21 -2.25
N GLU A 83 19.63 -11.47 -1.54
CA GLU A 83 19.61 -11.76 -0.11
C GLU A 83 19.14 -10.56 0.70
N PHE A 84 19.61 -9.36 0.37
CA PHE A 84 19.15 -8.12 0.97
C PHE A 84 17.63 -7.95 0.83
N THR A 85 17.11 -8.11 -0.39
CA THR A 85 15.68 -7.99 -0.66
C THR A 85 14.87 -9.09 0.04
N LYS A 86 15.37 -10.34 0.08
CA LYS A 86 14.73 -11.43 0.83
C LYS A 86 14.65 -11.13 2.32
N ASN A 87 15.74 -10.69 2.93
CA ASN A 87 15.80 -10.40 4.36
C ASN A 87 14.82 -9.28 4.74
N LEU A 88 14.66 -8.28 3.86
CA LEU A 88 13.71 -7.21 4.11
C LEU A 88 12.26 -7.64 3.90
N THR A 89 11.96 -8.45 2.87
CA THR A 89 10.59 -8.58 2.34
C THR A 89 9.96 -9.97 2.41
N LEU A 90 10.76 -11.05 2.38
CA LEU A 90 10.24 -12.40 2.18
C LEU A 90 9.27 -12.83 3.30
N GLY A 91 8.09 -13.33 2.91
CA GLY A 91 7.05 -13.76 3.83
C GLY A 91 6.34 -12.62 4.58
N LYS A 92 6.69 -11.36 4.31
CA LYS A 92 6.07 -10.19 4.94
C LYS A 92 5.02 -9.57 4.02
N GLU A 93 4.10 -8.85 4.66
CA GLU A 93 3.24 -7.88 3.97
C GLU A 93 4.07 -6.67 3.59
N VAL A 94 3.83 -6.15 2.40
CA VAL A 94 4.51 -4.96 1.91
C VAL A 94 3.46 -4.01 1.32
N ALA A 95 3.69 -2.71 1.47
CA ALA A 95 2.88 -1.69 0.83
C ALA A 95 3.48 -1.32 -0.52
N PHE A 96 2.61 -1.10 -1.50
CA PHE A 96 2.99 -0.73 -2.86
C PHE A 96 2.51 0.68 -3.17
N GLU A 97 3.39 1.46 -3.78
CA GLU A 97 3.07 2.78 -4.28
C GLU A 97 3.47 2.88 -5.75
N GLN A 98 2.53 3.22 -6.63
CA GLN A 98 2.80 3.34 -8.06
C GLN A 98 2.84 4.81 -8.49
N GLU A 99 3.57 5.06 -9.57
CA GLU A 99 3.44 6.31 -10.31
C GLU A 99 2.08 6.36 -11.01
N GLU A 100 1.48 7.55 -11.10
CA GLU A 100 0.19 7.71 -11.78
C GLU A 100 0.25 7.29 -13.26
N LYS A 101 1.38 7.58 -13.91
CA LYS A 101 1.60 7.40 -15.36
C LYS A 101 2.34 6.11 -15.72
N TYR A 102 2.99 5.45 -14.76
CA TYR A 102 3.89 4.32 -15.03
C TYR A 102 3.58 3.16 -14.08
N LYS A 103 2.49 2.44 -14.38
CA LYS A 103 1.96 1.37 -13.53
C LYS A 103 2.40 -0.04 -13.93
N GLU A 104 2.72 -0.25 -15.19
CA GLU A 104 3.07 -1.57 -15.71
C GLU A 104 4.15 -1.43 -16.78
N ASP A 105 5.02 -2.42 -16.89
CA ASP A 105 5.97 -2.50 -17.99
C ASP A 105 5.45 -3.36 -19.15
N LYS A 106 6.22 -3.43 -20.23
CA LYS A 106 5.85 -4.19 -21.44
C LYS A 106 5.74 -5.71 -21.22
N PHE A 107 6.14 -6.22 -20.07
CA PHE A 107 6.12 -7.64 -19.71
C PHE A 107 4.95 -7.97 -18.76
N GLY A 108 4.10 -7.00 -18.42
CA GLY A 108 2.98 -7.20 -17.52
C GLY A 108 3.36 -7.14 -16.03
N ARG A 109 4.55 -6.64 -15.69
CA ARG A 109 4.96 -6.48 -14.29
C ARG A 109 4.46 -5.15 -13.76
N GLU A 110 3.88 -5.16 -12.57
CA GLU A 110 3.47 -3.92 -11.90
C GLU A 110 4.71 -3.13 -11.48
N LEU A 111 4.77 -1.85 -11.85
CA LEU A 111 5.87 -0.94 -11.54
C LEU A 111 5.51 -0.11 -10.30
N GLY A 112 6.47 0.01 -9.37
CA GLY A 112 6.26 0.88 -8.21
C GLY A 112 7.38 0.84 -7.17
N TYR A 113 7.07 1.40 -6.02
CA TYR A 113 7.91 1.47 -4.83
C TYR A 113 7.36 0.50 -3.80
N VAL A 114 8.24 -0.25 -3.16
CA VAL A 114 7.88 -1.25 -2.16
C VAL A 114 8.31 -0.76 -0.79
N PHE A 115 7.38 -0.83 0.16
CA PHE A 115 7.60 -0.44 1.53
C PHE A 115 7.36 -1.61 2.48
N VAL A 116 8.31 -1.81 3.40
CA VAL A 116 8.17 -2.76 4.51
C VAL A 116 8.37 -2.00 5.80
N ASP A 117 7.37 -2.00 6.68
CA ASP A 117 7.41 -1.28 7.95
C ASP A 117 7.81 0.21 7.79
N GLY A 118 7.35 0.84 6.70
CA GLY A 118 7.67 2.24 6.36
C GLY A 118 9.03 2.46 5.68
N VAL A 119 9.84 1.41 5.50
CA VAL A 119 11.15 1.47 4.83
C VAL A 119 11.00 1.25 3.34
N ASN A 120 11.50 2.16 2.51
CA ASN A 120 11.46 2.09 1.05
C ASN A 120 12.58 1.19 0.50
N LEU A 121 12.24 -0.01 0.04
CA LEU A 121 13.18 -1.00 -0.50
C LEU A 121 14.00 -0.44 -1.67
N ASN A 122 13.40 0.36 -2.57
CA ASN A 122 14.07 0.91 -3.74
C ASN A 122 15.26 1.78 -3.31
N ILE A 123 15.05 2.63 -2.32
CA ILE A 123 16.08 3.52 -1.78
C ILE A 123 17.14 2.73 -1.02
N GLU A 124 16.73 1.75 -0.22
CA GLU A 124 17.68 0.95 0.56
C GLU A 124 18.63 0.13 -0.33
N LEU A 125 18.13 -0.45 -1.41
CA LEU A 125 18.98 -1.16 -2.38
C LEU A 125 20.05 -0.24 -2.97
N VAL A 126 19.64 0.96 -3.41
CA VAL A 126 20.57 1.95 -3.97
C VAL A 126 21.56 2.43 -2.90
N ARG A 127 21.09 2.71 -1.69
CA ARG A 127 21.92 3.19 -0.57
C ARG A 127 23.01 2.20 -0.18
N ASN A 128 22.73 0.91 -0.28
CA ASN A 128 23.68 -0.16 0.02
C ASN A 128 24.55 -0.54 -1.20
N GLY A 129 24.43 0.16 -2.33
CA GLY A 129 25.18 -0.16 -3.55
C GLY A 129 24.73 -1.47 -4.22
N LEU A 130 23.50 -1.91 -3.96
CA LEU A 130 22.92 -3.15 -4.49
C LEU A 130 21.97 -2.91 -5.68
N ALA A 131 21.77 -1.65 -6.07
CA ALA A 131 21.08 -1.27 -7.29
C ALA A 131 21.61 0.07 -7.83
N ARG A 132 21.47 0.27 -9.14
CA ARG A 132 21.70 1.55 -9.84
C ARG A 132 20.39 2.31 -9.98
N VAL A 133 20.47 3.63 -10.02
CA VAL A 133 19.33 4.49 -10.36
C VAL A 133 19.15 4.50 -11.88
N VAL A 134 17.92 4.27 -12.33
CA VAL A 134 17.55 4.29 -13.76
C VAL A 134 16.44 5.31 -13.98
N LEU A 135 16.80 6.43 -14.62
CA LEU A 135 15.89 7.52 -14.96
C LEU A 135 15.85 7.72 -16.47
N TYR A 136 14.69 8.10 -16.98
CA TYR A 136 14.50 8.41 -18.39
C TYR A 136 14.32 9.92 -18.55
N GLU A 137 15.28 10.60 -19.18
CA GLU A 137 15.31 12.07 -19.31
C GLU A 137 14.05 12.67 -19.95
N LYS A 138 13.38 11.91 -20.83
CA LYS A 138 12.15 12.34 -21.51
C LYS A 138 10.88 12.18 -20.66
N ARG A 139 10.98 11.59 -19.46
CA ARG A 139 9.84 11.38 -18.56
C ARG A 139 9.77 12.49 -17.52
N ALA A 140 8.59 12.65 -16.92
CA ALA A 140 8.44 13.50 -15.75
C ALA A 140 9.30 12.98 -14.59
N LYS A 141 9.71 13.91 -13.72
CA LYS A 141 10.39 13.57 -12.46
C LYS A 141 9.53 12.59 -11.67
N ILE A 142 10.16 11.51 -11.21
CA ILE A 142 9.51 10.46 -10.41
C ILE A 142 9.52 10.84 -8.92
N LYS A 143 8.60 10.29 -8.13
CA LYS A 143 8.34 10.71 -6.73
C LYS A 143 9.60 10.72 -5.87
N TYR A 144 10.39 9.66 -5.91
CA TYR A 144 11.58 9.47 -5.07
C TYR A 144 12.90 9.80 -5.78
N GLN A 145 12.87 10.58 -6.88
CA GLN A 145 14.05 10.81 -7.72
C GLN A 145 15.25 11.38 -6.96
N ASP A 146 15.04 12.43 -6.16
CA ASP A 146 16.15 13.11 -5.47
C ASP A 146 16.77 12.23 -4.38
N GLU A 147 15.93 11.47 -3.66
CA GLU A 147 16.37 10.54 -2.62
C GLU A 147 17.17 9.37 -3.22
N LEU A 148 16.71 8.83 -4.35
CA LEU A 148 17.43 7.80 -5.10
C LEU A 148 18.80 8.30 -5.57
N LEU A 149 18.87 9.49 -6.18
CA LEU A 149 20.12 10.08 -6.66
C LEU A 149 21.08 10.38 -5.50
N SER A 150 20.56 10.88 -4.38
CA SER A 150 21.35 11.14 -3.16
C SER A 150 21.90 9.83 -2.57
N ALA A 151 21.07 8.78 -2.50
CA ALA A 151 21.49 7.47 -2.04
C ALA A 151 22.58 6.87 -2.92
N GLU A 152 22.44 6.96 -4.25
CA GLU A 152 23.43 6.43 -5.19
C GLU A 152 24.75 7.17 -5.09
N LYS A 153 24.70 8.50 -4.97
CA LYS A 153 25.88 9.33 -4.73
C LYS A 153 26.63 8.87 -3.47
N SER A 154 25.92 8.69 -2.36
CA SER A 154 26.55 8.20 -1.12
C SER A 154 27.12 6.78 -1.28
N ALA A 155 26.46 5.89 -2.02
CA ALA A 155 26.95 4.53 -2.23
C ALA A 155 28.24 4.52 -3.06
N LYS A 156 28.32 5.38 -4.09
CA LYS A 156 29.52 5.59 -4.90
C LYS A 156 30.68 6.16 -4.09
N GLU A 157 30.44 7.22 -3.32
CA GLU A 157 31.47 7.84 -2.47
C GLU A 157 32.06 6.87 -1.44
N LYS A 158 31.25 5.94 -0.95
CA LYS A 158 31.65 4.90 0.01
C LYS A 158 32.16 3.61 -0.64
N ASN A 159 32.24 3.55 -1.98
CA ASN A 159 32.64 2.35 -2.75
C ASN A 159 31.86 1.08 -2.35
N LEU A 160 30.54 1.20 -2.14
CA LEU A 160 29.71 0.09 -1.70
C LEU A 160 29.21 -0.76 -2.88
N GLY A 161 29.10 -2.07 -2.64
CA GLY A 161 28.46 -3.02 -3.55
C GLY A 161 29.00 -2.89 -4.98
N ILE A 162 28.11 -2.71 -5.95
CA ILE A 162 28.45 -2.59 -7.38
C ILE A 162 29.41 -1.45 -7.72
N TRP A 163 29.66 -0.52 -6.79
CA TRP A 163 30.60 0.59 -6.94
C TRP A 163 31.98 0.29 -6.35
N SER A 164 32.19 -0.88 -5.74
CA SER A 164 33.50 -1.28 -5.24
C SER A 164 34.49 -1.42 -6.39
N SER A 165 35.70 -0.89 -6.20
CA SER A 165 36.82 -1.18 -7.10
C SER A 165 37.30 -2.60 -6.81
N ASN A 166 37.02 -3.54 -7.72
CA ASN A 166 37.59 -4.90 -7.67
C ASN A 166 39.10 -4.89 -7.89
#